data_AF-A0AAV4EVU9-F1
#
_entry.id   AF-A0AAV4EVU9-F1
#
_cell.length_a   1.000
_cell.length_b   1.000
_cell.length_c   1.000
_cell.angle_alpha   90.00
_cell.angle_beta   90.00
_cell.angle_gamma   90.00
#
_symmetry.space_group_name_H-M   'P 1'
#
loop_
_entity.id
_entity.type
_entity.pdbx_description
1 polymer ?
#
loop_
_entity_poly.entity_id
_entity_poly.type
_entity_poly.pdbx_seq_one_letter_code
_entity_poly.pdbx_strand_id
1 'polypeptide(L)'
;MEGVVHMEFPEQGETVNSARYISTLRALKIRLRRCAPYTSRKTQIAIRQLELTTLPHPAYSPDLAPSDYYLFPQLKKYLKGHHYDSEEVIADVRRWCPSIDSHLNSRLTACTN
;
A
#
# COMPACT_ATOMS: atom_id res chain seq x y z
N MET A 1 -12.91 1.29 -0.81
CA MET A 1 -11.72 1.09 0.05
C MET A 1 -10.60 1.73 -0.74
N GLU A 2 -10.45 3.04 -0.59
CA GLU A 2 -9.76 3.87 -1.58
C GLU A 2 -8.57 4.50 -0.88
N GLY A 3 -7.46 3.75 -0.86
CA GLY A 3 -6.19 4.27 -0.38
C GLY A 3 -5.30 3.29 0.35
N VAL A 4 -4.11 3.77 0.72
CA VAL A 4 -3.08 2.96 1.37
C VAL A 4 -3.54 2.51 2.76
N VAL A 5 -3.61 1.19 2.96
CA VAL A 5 -4.14 0.58 4.19
C VAL A 5 -3.14 0.64 5.34
N HIS A 6 -1.85 0.47 5.04
CA HIS A 6 -0.79 0.40 6.04
C HIS A 6 0.55 0.83 5.42
N MET A 7 1.32 1.62 6.18
CA MET A 7 2.62 2.12 5.77
C MET A 7 3.51 2.19 7.02
N GLU A 8 4.68 1.56 6.95
CA GLU A 8 5.71 1.54 7.99
C GLU A 8 7.05 1.88 7.34
N PHE A 9 7.88 2.63 8.06
CA PHE A 9 9.23 2.97 7.61
C PHE A 9 10.23 2.33 8.59
N PRO A 10 11.25 1.60 8.09
CA PRO A 10 12.33 1.12 8.92
C PRO A 10 13.22 2.28 9.40
N GLU A 11 13.93 2.06 10.50
CA GLU A 11 14.94 3.01 10.96
C GLU A 11 16.10 3.05 9.95
N GLN A 12 16.84 4.16 9.96
CA GLN A 12 17.95 4.35 9.02
C GLN A 12 19.00 3.23 9.18
N GLY A 13 19.26 2.50 8.09
CA GLY A 13 20.23 1.40 8.07
C GLY A 13 19.66 0.03 8.45
N GLU A 14 18.39 -0.05 8.84
CA GLU A 14 17.74 -1.32 9.12
C GLU A 14 17.18 -1.99 7.85
N THR A 15 17.42 -3.29 7.70
CA THR A 15 16.87 -4.09 6.61
C THR A 15 15.59 -4.81 7.01
N VAL A 16 14.63 -4.90 6.09
CA VAL A 16 13.42 -5.71 6.30
C VAL A 16 13.80 -7.20 6.26
N ASN A 17 13.98 -7.79 7.43
CA ASN A 17 14.20 -9.23 7.59
C ASN A 17 12.86 -10.00 7.65
N SER A 18 12.93 -11.33 7.69
CA SER A 18 11.73 -12.19 7.75
C SER A 18 10.89 -11.96 9.01
N ALA A 19 11.51 -11.76 10.17
CA ALA A 19 10.82 -11.52 11.44
C ALA A 19 10.02 -10.21 11.42
N ARG A 20 10.64 -9.14 10.91
CA ARG A 20 10.03 -7.82 10.75
C ARG A 20 8.89 -7.87 9.73
N TYR A 21 9.09 -8.56 8.62
CA TYR A 21 8.04 -8.77 7.62
C TYR A 21 6.81 -9.46 8.23
N ILE A 22 7.00 -10.50 9.05
CA ILE A 22 5.91 -11.19 9.75
C ILE A 22 5.17 -10.23 10.70
N SER A 23 5.87 -9.35 11.43
CA SER A 23 5.21 -8.35 12.28
C SER A 23 4.38 -7.35 11.47
N THR A 24 4.89 -6.84 10.35
CA THR A 24 4.17 -5.92 9.47
C THR A 24 2.93 -6.59 8.87
N LEU A 25 3.01 -7.86 8.47
CA LEU A 25 1.83 -8.62 7.99
C LEU A 25 0.76 -8.76 9.08
N ARG A 26 1.15 -8.98 10.33
CA ARG A 26 0.21 -9.03 11.47
C ARG A 26 -0.45 -7.68 11.70
N ALA A 27 0.32 -6.59 11.66
CA ALA A 27 -0.20 -5.22 11.81
C ALA A 27 -1.18 -4.86 10.68
N LEU A 28 -0.82 -5.16 9.43
CA LEU A 28 -1.68 -5.01 8.26
C LEU A 28 -3.00 -5.77 8.42
N LYS A 29 -2.95 -7.04 8.84
CA LYS A 29 -4.16 -7.86 9.06
C LYS A 29 -5.09 -7.27 10.11
N ILE A 30 -4.54 -6.73 11.21
CA ILE A 30 -5.33 -6.06 12.26
C ILE A 30 -5.98 -4.78 11.72
N ARG A 31 -5.26 -4.00 10.92
CA ARG A 31 -5.75 -2.73 10.37
C ARG A 31 -6.83 -2.95 9.31
N LEU A 32 -6.63 -3.94 8.44
CA LEU A 32 -7.62 -4.35 7.45
C LEU A 32 -8.95 -4.76 8.10
N ARG A 33 -8.89 -5.45 9.25
CA ARG A 33 -10.08 -5.83 10.03
C ARG A 33 -10.93 -4.63 10.50
N ARG A 34 -10.33 -3.46 10.64
CA ARG A 34 -10.98 -2.24 11.13
C ARG A 34 -11.57 -1.39 10.01
N CYS A 35 -11.25 -1.68 8.75
CA CYS A 35 -11.80 -0.95 7.61
C CYS A 35 -13.25 -1.39 7.34
N ALA A 36 -14.16 -0.42 7.20
CA ALA A 36 -15.60 -0.62 7.03
C ALA A 36 -16.02 -1.73 6.04
N PRO A 37 -15.41 -1.87 4.84
CA PRO A 37 -15.81 -2.93 3.91
C PRO A 37 -15.37 -4.33 4.37
N TYR A 38 -14.36 -4.47 5.24
CA TYR A 38 -14.03 -5.75 5.88
C TYR A 38 -15.03 -6.12 6.99
N THR A 39 -15.64 -5.14 7.65
CA THR A 39 -16.65 -5.40 8.71
C THR A 39 -17.95 -5.97 8.15
N SER A 40 -18.24 -5.76 6.87
CA SER A 40 -19.41 -6.34 6.20
C SER A 40 -19.40 -7.87 6.28
N ARG A 41 -20.52 -8.43 6.74
CA ARG A 41 -20.69 -9.88 6.92
C ARG A 41 -20.47 -10.65 5.61
N LYS A 42 -20.93 -10.09 4.48
CA LYS A 42 -20.72 -10.66 3.14
C LYS A 42 -19.24 -10.70 2.77
N THR A 43 -18.52 -9.61 3.01
CA THR A 43 -17.09 -9.52 2.73
C THR A 43 -16.28 -10.46 3.62
N GLN A 44 -16.63 -10.61 4.91
CA GLN A 44 -15.93 -11.55 5.79
C GLN A 44 -16.13 -13.01 5.38
N ILE A 45 -17.33 -13.37 4.92
CA ILE A 45 -17.62 -14.72 4.41
C ILE A 45 -16.79 -14.96 3.14
N ALA A 46 -16.80 -14.02 2.20
CA ALA A 46 -16.00 -14.10 0.98
C ALA A 46 -14.49 -14.20 1.28
N ILE A 47 -13.95 -13.37 2.18
CA ILE A 47 -12.53 -13.42 2.56
C ILE A 47 -12.16 -14.75 3.22
N ARG A 48 -13.03 -15.30 4.08
CA ARG A 48 -12.81 -16.62 4.69
C ARG A 48 -12.86 -17.74 3.66
N GLN A 49 -13.75 -17.64 2.67
CA GLN A 49 -13.85 -18.60 1.56
C GLN A 49 -12.69 -18.51 0.58
N LEU A 50 -12.14 -17.31 0.38
CA LEU A 50 -11.01 -17.04 -0.52
C LEU A 50 -9.64 -17.36 0.09
N GLU A 51 -9.59 -17.69 1.38
CA GLU A 51 -8.38 -18.06 2.14
C GLU A 51 -7.14 -17.20 1.86
N LEU A 52 -7.28 -15.89 1.52
CA LEU A 52 -6.18 -14.98 1.12
C LEU A 52 -4.96 -15.73 0.55
N THR A 53 -5.21 -16.51 -0.50
CA THR A 53 -4.17 -17.33 -1.10
C THR A 53 -3.13 -16.42 -1.75
N THR A 54 -1.85 -16.80 -1.65
CA THR A 54 -0.79 -16.11 -2.37
C THR A 54 -1.08 -16.21 -3.86
N LEU A 55 -1.36 -15.07 -4.50
CA LEU A 55 -1.54 -15.04 -5.95
C LEU A 55 -0.24 -15.47 -6.62
N PRO A 56 -0.27 -16.37 -7.61
CA PRO A 56 0.92 -16.72 -8.36
C PRO A 56 1.43 -15.46 -9.06
N HIS A 57 2.61 -14.99 -8.63
CA HIS A 57 3.30 -13.87 -9.25
C HIS A 57 4.55 -14.40 -9.97
N PRO A 58 4.68 -14.16 -11.29
CA PRO A 58 5.89 -14.56 -12.01
C PRO A 58 7.12 -13.87 -11.43
N ALA A 59 8.27 -14.55 -11.49
CA ALA A 59 9.52 -13.97 -11.03
C ALA A 59 9.83 -12.68 -11.81
N TYR A 60 10.28 -11.64 -11.11
CA TYR A 60 10.75 -10.37 -11.69
C TYR A 60 9.75 -9.66 -12.61
N SER A 61 8.48 -9.55 -12.22
CA SER A 61 7.45 -8.84 -13.00
C SER A 61 6.98 -7.55 -12.32
N PRO A 62 7.84 -6.52 -12.24
CA PRO A 62 7.47 -5.23 -11.63
C PRO A 62 6.27 -4.57 -12.36
N ASP A 63 6.09 -4.84 -13.65
CA ASP A 63 4.97 -4.32 -14.44
C ASP A 63 3.60 -4.86 -14.00
N LEU A 64 3.59 -6.01 -13.29
CA LEU A 64 2.36 -6.65 -12.83
C LEU A 64 1.99 -6.27 -11.39
N ALA A 65 2.90 -5.68 -10.64
CA ALA A 65 2.64 -5.24 -9.28
C ALA A 65 2.09 -3.80 -9.32
N PRO A 66 0.83 -3.55 -8.90
CA PRO A 66 0.26 -2.20 -8.93
C PRO A 66 1.07 -1.16 -8.13
N SER A 67 1.77 -1.60 -7.09
CA SER A 67 2.71 -0.78 -6.31
C SER A 67 3.90 -0.31 -7.15
N ASP A 68 4.53 -1.22 -7.89
CA ASP A 68 5.73 -0.94 -8.68
C ASP A 68 5.41 -0.19 -9.98
N TYR A 69 4.31 -0.56 -10.64
CA TYR A 69 3.87 0.08 -11.88
C TYR A 69 3.34 1.51 -11.67
N TYR A 70 2.63 1.77 -10.57
CA TYR A 70 1.92 3.04 -10.38
C TYR A 70 2.44 3.87 -9.20
N LEU A 71 2.48 3.30 -8.00
CA LEU A 71 2.74 4.07 -6.77
C LEU A 71 4.16 4.62 -6.71
N PHE A 72 5.18 3.78 -6.93
CA PHE A 72 6.57 4.22 -6.82
C PHE A 72 7.01 5.23 -7.89
N PRO A 73 6.58 5.14 -9.16
CA PRO A 73 6.88 6.18 -10.14
C PRO A 73 6.33 7.56 -9.77
N GLN A 74 5.12 7.61 -9.20
CA GLN A 74 4.54 8.88 -8.74
C GLN A 74 5.27 9.41 -7.50
N LEU A 75 5.63 8.51 -6.57
CA LEU A 75 6.44 8.88 -5.41
C LEU A 75 7.79 9.46 -5.83
N LYS A 76 8.47 8.82 -6.79
CA LYS A 76 9.74 9.31 -7.33
C LYS A 76 9.60 10.69 -7.97
N LYS A 77 8.50 10.96 -8.68
CA LYS A 77 8.23 12.29 -9.25
C LYS A 77 7.98 13.33 -8.17
N TYR A 78 7.25 12.96 -7.12
CA TYR A 78 6.97 13.84 -5.99
C TYR A 78 8.24 14.20 -5.22
N LEU A 79 9.09 13.22 -4.91
CA LEU A 79 10.33 13.44 -4.18
C LEU A 79 11.41 14.13 -5.01
N LYS A 80 11.26 14.19 -6.34
CA LYS A 80 12.28 14.76 -7.24
C LYS A 80 12.42 16.25 -6.98
N GLY A 81 13.64 16.68 -6.65
CA GLY A 81 13.97 18.09 -6.44
C GLY A 81 13.86 18.54 -4.98
N HIS A 82 13.39 17.69 -4.08
CA HIS A 82 13.45 17.93 -2.64
C HIS A 82 14.76 17.40 -2.06
N HIS A 83 15.35 18.16 -1.13
CA HIS A 83 16.44 17.70 -0.26
C HIS A 83 15.85 17.50 1.13
N TYR A 84 16.20 16.38 1.76
CA TYR A 84 15.77 16.04 3.10
C TYR A 84 17.01 15.76 3.93
N ASP A 85 17.12 16.38 5.11
CA ASP A 85 18.29 16.23 5.96
C ASP A 85 18.25 14.95 6.81
N SER A 86 17.07 14.58 7.35
CA SER A 86 16.77 13.26 7.95
C SER A 86 15.29 13.17 8.35
N GLU A 87 14.67 11.99 8.33
CA GLU A 87 13.28 11.62 8.73
C GLU A 87 12.09 12.51 8.28
N GLU A 88 12.31 13.76 7.86
CA GLU A 88 11.33 14.69 7.33
C GLU A 88 10.65 14.13 6.08
N VAL A 89 11.39 13.34 5.30
CA VAL A 89 10.86 12.58 4.17
C VAL A 89 9.71 11.66 4.59
N ILE A 90 9.74 11.08 5.80
CA ILE A 90 8.67 10.20 6.29
C ILE A 90 7.40 11.00 6.54
N ALA A 91 7.52 12.18 7.17
CA ALA A 91 6.39 13.05 7.42
C ALA A 91 5.79 13.59 6.11
N ASP A 92 6.65 13.94 5.16
CA ASP A 92 6.25 14.44 3.85
C ASP A 92 5.54 13.36 3.01
N VAL A 93 6.09 12.15 2.95
CA VAL A 93 5.45 11.01 2.28
C VAL A 93 4.11 10.65 2.92
N ARG A 94 3.99 10.71 4.25
CA ARG A 94 2.71 10.52 4.95
C ARG A 94 1.68 11.59 4.59
N ARG A 95 2.11 12.82 4.34
CA ARG A 95 1.24 13.93 3.89
C ARG A 95 0.86 13.78 2.43
N TRP A 96 1.76 13.29 1.59
CA TRP A 96 1.55 13.07 0.16
C TRP A 96 0.59 11.91 -0.12
N CYS A 97 0.67 10.82 0.65
CA CYS A 97 -0.05 9.58 0.36
C CYS A 97 -1.57 9.76 0.14
N PRO A 98 -2.32 10.51 0.97
CA PRO A 98 -3.76 10.75 0.74
C PRO A 98 -4.07 11.55 -0.53
N SER A 99 -3.12 12.33 -1.06
CA SER A 99 -3.32 13.18 -2.25
C SER A 99 -3.30 12.40 -3.57
N ILE A 100 -2.72 11.19 -3.56
CA ILE A 100 -2.69 10.29 -4.72
C ILE A 100 -4.00 9.53 -4.85
N ASP A 101 -4.60 9.17 -3.72
CA ASP A 101 -5.80 8.35 -3.66
C ASP A 101 -6.99 9.06 -4.34
N SER A 102 -7.04 10.40 -4.27
CA SER A 102 -8.03 11.21 -5.02
C SER A 102 -7.85 11.16 -6.54
N HIS A 103 -6.62 11.07 -7.03
CA HIS A 103 -6.29 10.97 -8.46
C HIS A 103 -6.49 9.55 -9.03
N LEU A 104 -6.33 8.52 -8.20
CA LEU A 104 -6.64 7.13 -8.56
C LEU A 104 -8.15 6.93 -8.79
N ASN A 105 -8.98 7.52 -7.93
CA ASN A 105 -10.44 7.42 -8.04
C ASN A 105 -11.03 8.12 -9.28
N SER A 106 -10.45 9.24 -9.72
CA SER A 106 -10.93 9.94 -10.91
C SER A 106 -10.62 9.21 -12.22
N ARG A 107 -9.56 8.37 -12.23
CA ARG A 107 -9.18 7.56 -13.39
C ARG A 107 -9.92 6.22 -13.46
N LEU A 108 -10.23 5.61 -12.32
CA LEU A 108 -10.96 4.33 -12.28
C LEU A 108 -12.46 4.49 -12.58
N THR A 109 -13.06 5.65 -12.23
CA THR A 109 -14.46 5.96 -12.56
C THR A 109 -14.67 6.39 -14.01
N ALA A 110 -13.62 6.80 -14.72
CA ALA A 110 -13.69 7.14 -16.15
C ALA A 110 -13.76 5.90 -17.07
N CYS A 111 -13.41 4.71 -16.57
CA CYS A 111 -13.44 3.45 -17.33
C CYS A 111 -14.69 2.60 -17.06
N THR A 112 -15.65 3.10 -16.27
CA THR A 112 -16.97 2.49 -16.07
C THR A 112 -18.03 3.37 -16.71
N ASN A 113 -18.16 3.27 -18.04
CA ASN A 113 -19.34 3.62 -18.83
C ASN A 113 -19.42 2.66 -20.01
#